data_AF-A0A4U2DA35-F1
#
_entry.id   AF-A0A4U2DA35-F1
#
_cell.length_a   1.000
_cell.length_b   1.000
_cell.length_c   1.000
_cell.angle_alpha   90.00
_cell.angle_beta   90.00
_cell.angle_gamma   90.00
#
_symmetry.space_group_name_H-M   'P 1'
#
loop_
_entity.id
_entity.type
_entity.pdbx_description
1 polymer ?
#
loop_
_entity_poly.entity_id
_entity_poly.type
_entity_poly.pdbx_seq_one_letter_code
_entity_poly.pdbx_strand_id
1 'polypeptide(L)' 'MNYCINCGEQGALQPLDVPANEEPPFLERGEFGADNRYSQEQPVTILQCQHCQHEMIDLSS' A
#
# COMPACT_ATOMS: atom_id res chain seq x y z
N MET A 1 3.90 9.53 13.51
CA MET A 1 3.46 10.59 12.59
C MET A 1 3.97 10.20 11.21
N ASN A 2 3.08 9.90 10.27
CA ASN A 2 3.48 9.51 8.91
C ASN A 2 3.87 10.77 8.10
N TYR A 3 4.60 10.63 7.00
CA TYR A 3 4.91 11.76 6.11
C TYR A 3 4.73 11.35 4.65
N CYS A 4 4.31 12.28 3.81
CA CYS A 4 4.19 12.03 2.38
C CYS A 4 5.57 12.07 1.72
N ILE A 5 6.02 10.97 1.13
CA ILE A 5 7.31 10.93 0.42
C ILE A 5 7.34 11.86 -0.81
N ASN A 6 6.17 12.17 -1.38
CA ASN A 6 6.05 13.01 -2.56
C ASN A 6 6.12 14.52 -2.26
N CYS A 7 5.43 15.01 -1.21
CA CYS A 7 5.37 16.45 -0.90
C CYS A 7 6.01 16.86 0.44
N GLY A 8 6.46 15.90 1.25
CA GLY A 8 7.09 16.17 2.55
C GLY A 8 6.12 16.49 3.70
N GLU A 9 4.82 16.62 3.42
CA GLU A 9 3.82 16.98 4.44
C GLU A 9 3.69 15.91 5.54
N GLN A 10 3.60 16.34 6.79
CA GLN A 10 3.55 15.48 7.97
C GLN A 10 2.12 15.25 8.45
N GLY A 11 1.79 14.01 8.85
CA GLY A 11 0.47 13.65 9.38
C GLY A 11 -0.66 13.68 8.36
N ALA A 12 -0.35 13.83 7.07
CA ALA A 12 -1.34 14.01 6.01
C ALA A 12 -1.78 12.70 5.34
N LEU A 13 -1.30 11.53 5.76
CA LEU A 13 -1.67 10.27 5.12
C LEU A 13 -2.85 9.60 5.82
N GLN A 14 -3.86 9.25 5.04
CA GLN A 14 -5.07 8.55 5.48
C GLN A 14 -5.26 7.26 4.68
N PRO A 15 -5.77 6.18 5.29
CA PRO A 15 -6.15 4.97 4.56
C PRO A 15 -7.20 5.27 3.49
N LEU A 16 -7.05 4.62 2.35
CA LEU A 16 -8.03 4.62 1.27
C LEU A 16 -8.85 3.32 1.36
N ASP A 17 -10.17 3.47 1.39
CA ASP A 17 -11.07 2.32 1.45
C ASP A 17 -11.05 1.52 0.14
N VAL A 18 -11.05 0.20 0.27
CA VAL A 18 -11.19 -0.70 -0.89
C VAL A 18 -12.66 -0.70 -1.33
N PRO A 19 -12.96 -0.48 -2.62
CA PRO A 19 -14.33 -0.60 -3.14
C PRO A 19 -14.93 -1.98 -2.85
N ALA A 20 -16.21 -2.03 -2.49
CA ALA A 20 -16.87 -3.28 -2.07
C ALA A 20 -16.93 -4.38 -3.17
N ASN A 21 -16.71 -4.01 -4.43
CA ASN A 21 -16.70 -4.88 -5.59
C ASN A 21 -15.30 -5.26 -6.07
N GLU A 22 -14.26 -4.93 -5.30
CA GLU A 22 -12.86 -5.19 -5.63
C GLU A 22 -12.20 -6.05 -4.54
N GLU A 23 -11.18 -6.81 -4.94
CA GLU A 23 -10.36 -7.55 -3.99
C GLU A 23 -9.41 -6.61 -3.24
N PRO A 24 -9.18 -6.81 -1.94
CA PRO A 24 -8.20 -6.02 -1.19
C PRO A 24 -6.80 -6.14 -1.80
N PRO A 25 -6.02 -5.05 -1.82
CA PRO A 25 -4.68 -5.08 -2.39
C PRO A 25 -3.74 -5.91 -1.51
N PHE A 26 -2.83 -6.62 -2.17
CA PHE A 26 -1.78 -7.38 -1.54
C PHE A 26 -0.47 -7.25 -2.30
N LEU A 27 0.63 -7.61 -1.64
CA LEU A 27 1.96 -7.70 -2.22
C LEU A 27 2.43 -9.14 -2.25
N GLU A 28 2.81 -9.60 -3.43
CA GLU A 28 3.53 -10.86 -3.60
C GLU A 28 5.00 -10.67 -3.16
N ARG A 29 5.49 -11.54 -2.29
CA ARG A 29 6.86 -11.49 -1.74
C ARG A 29 7.39 -12.87 -1.34
N GLY A 30 8.69 -12.95 -1.08
CA GLY A 30 9.37 -14.20 -0.71
C GLY A 30 10.16 -14.78 -1.87
N GLU A 31 10.18 -16.10 -1.97
CA GLU A 31 10.90 -16.81 -3.05
C GLU A 31 10.05 -16.83 -4.32
N PHE A 32 10.69 -16.61 -5.46
CA PHE A 32 10.02 -16.67 -6.75
C PHE A 32 9.99 -18.12 -7.27
N GLY A 33 8.79 -18.64 -7.52
CA GLY A 33 8.53 -20.02 -7.89
C GLY A 33 8.53 -20.28 -9.40
N ALA A 34 8.55 -21.56 -9.77
CA ALA A 34 8.46 -22.01 -11.18
C ALA A 34 7.08 -21.80 -11.81
N ASP A 35 6.07 -21.47 -11.00
CA ASP A 35 4.71 -21.10 -11.38
C ASP A 35 4.55 -19.60 -11.67
N ASN A 36 5.66 -18.84 -11.70
CA ASN A 36 5.71 -17.39 -11.88
C ASN A 36 5.00 -16.59 -10.78
N ARG A 37 4.95 -17.12 -9.56
CA ARG A 37 4.41 -16.43 -8.39
C ARG A 37 5.43 -16.37 -7.27
N TYR A 38 5.22 -15.45 -6.35
CA TYR A 38 5.99 -15.47 -5.11
C TYR A 38 5.34 -16.37 -4.06
N SER A 39 6.15 -16.89 -3.13
CA SER A 39 5.70 -17.85 -2.13
C SER A 39 4.74 -17.29 -1.06
N GLN A 40 4.58 -15.97 -0.97
CA GLN A 40 3.73 -15.31 0.02
C GLN A 40 2.96 -14.15 -0.58
N GLU A 41 1.73 -13.97 -0.10
CA GLU A 41 0.92 -12.79 -0.32
C GLU A 41 0.77 -12.05 1.01
N GLN A 42 1.05 -10.75 1.02
CA GLN A 42 0.88 -9.90 2.19
C GLN A 42 -0.19 -8.85 1.89
N PRO A 43 -1.35 -8.87 2.57
CA PRO A 43 -2.33 -7.79 2.49
C PRO A 43 -1.69 -6.44 2.85
N VAL A 44 -2.07 -5.39 2.13
CA VAL A 44 -1.55 -4.04 2.36
C VAL A 44 -2.66 -3.02 2.45
N THR A 45 -2.34 -1.88 3.07
CA THR A 45 -3.22 -0.71 3.09
C THR A 45 -2.69 0.33 2.11
N ILE A 46 -3.55 0.89 1.28
CA ILE A 46 -3.21 2.07 0.48
C ILE A 46 -3.47 3.30 1.32
N LEU A 47 -2.48 4.18 1.41
CA LEU A 47 -2.58 5.48 2.05
C LEU A 47 -2.59 6.56 0.98
N GLN A 48 -3.48 7.54 1.12
CA GLN A 48 -3.52 8.73 0.27
C GLN A 48 -3.14 9.97 1.07
N CYS A 49 -2.22 10.77 0.51
CA CYS A 49 -1.90 12.07 1.04
C CYS A 49 -3.02 13.07 0.80
N GLN A 50 -3.59 13.64 1.86
CA GLN A 50 -4.68 14.61 1.78
C GLN A 50 -4.25 15.99 1.22
N HIS A 51 -2.94 16.24 1.08
CA HIS A 51 -2.42 17.49 0.54
C HIS A 51 -2.16 17.42 -0.98
N CYS A 52 -1.47 16.37 -1.45
CA CYS A 52 -1.07 16.24 -2.85
C CYS A 52 -1.72 15.06 -3.59
N GLN A 53 -2.63 14.33 -2.93
CA GLN A 53 -3.35 13.15 -3.45
C GLN A 53 -2.46 11.99 -3.89
N HIS A 54 -1.17 12.00 -3.55
CA HIS A 54 -0.27 10.90 -3.84
C HIS A 54 -0.62 9.67 -3.01
N GLU A 55 -0.77 8.53 -3.68
CA GLU A 55 -1.05 7.22 -3.08
C GLU A 55 0.25 6.47 -2.80
N MET A 56 0.31 5.80 -1.66
CA MET A 56 1.45 5.01 -1.20
C MET A 56 0.96 3.73 -0.53
N ILE A 57 1.77 2.68 -0.62
CA ILE A 57 1.48 1.42 0.08
C ILE A 57 2.09 1.49 1.48
N ASP A 58 1.30 1.22 2.50
CA ASP A 58 1.81 1.03 3.86
C ASP A 58 2.45 -0.35 3.99
N LEU A 59 3.78 -0.36 4.11
CA LEU A 59 4.58 -1.56 4.34
C LEU A 59 4.88 -1.74 5.83
N SER A 60 3.90 -1.46 6.70
CA SER A 60 4.04 -1.67 8.14
C SER A 60 4.63 -3.06 8.41
N SER A 61 5.78 -3.06 9.07
CA SER A 61 6.66 -4.22 9.32
C SER A 61 6.05 -5.25 10.25
#